data_AF-F0SMF2-F1
#
_entry.id   AF-F0SMF2-F1
#
_cell.length_a   1.000
_cell.length_b   1.000
_cell.length_c   1.000
_cell.angle_alpha   90.00
_cell.angle_beta   90.00
_cell.angle_gamma   90.00
#
_symmetry.space_group_name_H-M   'P 1'
#
loop_
_entity.id
_entity.type
_entity.pdbx_description
1 polymer ?
#
loop_
_entity_poly.entity_id
_entity_poly.type
_entity_poly.pdbx_seq_one_letter_code
_entity_poly.pdbx_strand_id
1 'polypeptide(L)'
;MAREWGLAGSREWAGVYPPTEKIMNPQLRALLLANDEQCAYEFPCEFDPSRSEENARKLDAALKQSGIETRFEDSQYNQDASFGLAIVLVSAVRKTGTAVVERTIRISNFGNMASVTFADEVPEEVMQATISLICQHGYIYIPMVDLDVPYDGLNAPSEVFPTWWVRFFDWLW
;
A
#
# COMPACT_ATOMS: atom_id res chain seq x y z
N MET A 1 22.60 39.03 -42.76
CA MET A 1 23.59 39.62 -41.85
C MET A 1 22.94 39.71 -40.48
N ALA A 2 23.44 38.91 -39.54
CA ALA A 2 22.91 38.75 -38.19
C ALA A 2 23.16 39.98 -37.32
N ARG A 3 22.24 40.26 -36.39
CA ARG A 3 22.57 40.85 -35.08
C ARG A 3 21.67 40.25 -34.01
N GLU A 4 22.33 39.52 -33.12
CA GLU A 4 21.86 38.98 -31.86
C GLU A 4 21.47 40.12 -30.90
N TRP A 5 20.42 39.89 -30.10
CA TRP A 5 20.21 40.57 -28.82
C TRP A 5 19.80 39.53 -27.77
N GLY A 6 20.79 39.17 -26.95
CA GLY A 6 20.74 39.10 -25.49
C GLY A 6 19.51 38.51 -24.79
N LEU A 7 19.75 37.35 -24.17
CA LEU A 7 19.07 36.76 -23.03
C LEU A 7 18.79 37.74 -21.88
N ALA A 8 17.68 37.51 -21.16
CA ALA A 8 17.64 37.22 -19.70
C ALA A 8 16.34 37.75 -19.07
N GLY A 9 15.50 36.82 -18.64
CA GLY A 9 14.26 37.10 -17.92
C GLY A 9 13.59 35.82 -17.44
N SER A 10 14.36 34.90 -16.88
CA SER A 10 13.83 33.75 -16.14
C SER A 10 13.13 34.26 -14.89
N ARG A 11 11.80 34.36 -14.93
CA ARG A 11 11.01 34.38 -13.70
C ARG A 11 10.93 32.93 -13.20
N GLU A 12 11.86 32.58 -12.33
CA GLU A 12 11.71 31.45 -11.43
C GLU A 12 10.46 31.68 -10.58
N TRP A 13 9.37 31.01 -10.94
CA TRP A 13 8.28 30.77 -10.00
C TRP A 13 8.62 29.50 -9.22
N ALA A 14 9.59 29.62 -8.31
CA ALA A 14 9.73 28.67 -7.21
C ALA A 14 8.62 28.99 -6.21
N GLY A 15 7.40 28.53 -6.51
CA GLY A 15 6.31 28.46 -5.55
C GLY A 15 6.66 27.41 -4.49
N VAL A 16 7.57 27.76 -3.57
CA VAL A 16 7.85 26.97 -2.37
C VAL A 16 6.68 27.20 -1.41
N TYR A 17 5.56 26.53 -1.68
CA TYR A 17 4.71 26.15 -0.57
C TYR A 17 5.54 25.18 0.27
N PRO A 18 5.76 25.43 1.57
CA PRO A 18 6.32 24.40 2.42
C PRO A 18 5.43 23.16 2.25
N PRO A 19 6.00 21.94 2.15
CA PRO A 19 5.20 20.74 2.08
C PRO A 19 4.27 20.78 3.29
N THR A 20 2.97 20.95 3.03
CA THR A 20 1.97 20.85 4.08
C THR A 20 2.10 19.44 4.64
N GLU A 21 2.52 19.35 5.89
CA GLU A 21 2.64 18.09 6.61
C GLU A 21 1.33 17.33 6.42
N LYS A 22 1.41 16.15 5.80
CA LYS A 22 0.22 15.35 5.54
C LYS A 22 -0.25 14.80 6.87
N ILE A 23 -1.36 15.33 7.36
CA ILE A 23 -1.98 14.86 8.60
C ILE A 23 -2.88 13.67 8.28
N MET A 24 -2.65 12.54 8.98
CA MET A 24 -3.51 11.37 8.87
C MET A 24 -4.94 11.69 9.31
N ASN A 25 -5.92 11.14 8.60
CA ASN A 25 -7.31 11.16 9.02
C ASN A 25 -7.47 10.57 10.45
N PRO A 26 -8.14 11.26 11.41
CA PRO A 26 -8.24 10.79 12.79
C PRO A 26 -8.93 9.44 12.97
N GLN A 27 -9.93 9.13 12.14
CA GLN A 27 -10.64 7.84 12.17
C GLN A 27 -9.73 6.71 11.66
N LEU A 28 -8.97 6.95 10.59
CA LEU A 28 -7.96 6.01 10.11
C LEU A 28 -6.90 5.79 11.19
N ARG A 29 -6.38 6.85 11.80
CA ARG A 29 -5.39 6.73 12.89
C ARG A 29 -5.93 5.90 14.06
N ALA A 30 -7.19 6.11 14.45
CA ALA A 30 -7.83 5.32 15.49
C ALA A 30 -7.96 3.84 15.11
N LEU A 31 -8.32 3.53 13.85
CA LEU A 31 -8.35 2.16 13.34
C LEU A 31 -6.97 1.50 13.40
N LEU A 32 -5.94 2.19 12.92
CA LEU A 32 -4.57 1.66 12.90
C LEU A 32 -4.06 1.42 14.33
N LEU A 33 -4.25 2.37 15.24
CA LEU A 33 -3.87 2.19 16.65
C LEU A 33 -4.61 1.05 17.34
N ALA A 34 -5.87 0.80 16.99
CA ALA A 34 -6.63 -0.32 17.53
C ALA A 34 -6.12 -1.69 17.07
N ASN A 35 -5.36 -1.73 15.97
CA ASN A 35 -4.74 -2.95 15.43
C ASN A 35 -3.22 -2.94 15.58
N ASP A 36 -2.63 -1.89 16.17
CA ASP A 36 -1.21 -1.83 16.46
C ASP A 36 -0.95 -2.58 17.77
N GLU A 37 0.10 -3.37 17.80
CA GLU A 37 0.49 -4.14 18.97
C GLU A 37 1.96 -3.88 19.31
N GLN A 38 2.21 -3.53 20.57
CA GLN A 38 3.55 -3.22 21.05
C GLN A 38 4.44 -4.47 20.99
N CYS A 39 5.68 -4.32 20.50
CA CYS A 39 6.67 -5.39 20.32
C CYS A 39 6.28 -6.50 19.32
N ALA A 40 5.12 -6.40 18.65
CA ALA A 40 4.72 -7.32 17.59
C ALA A 40 5.11 -6.74 16.24
N TYR A 41 6.25 -7.13 15.68
CA TYR A 41 6.80 -6.51 14.47
C TYR A 41 6.13 -7.01 13.19
N GLU A 42 6.01 -8.33 13.04
CA GLU A 42 5.47 -8.96 11.82
C GLU A 42 4.04 -9.49 12.00
N PHE A 43 3.74 -10.06 13.17
CA PHE A 43 2.47 -10.71 13.45
C PHE A 43 1.94 -10.30 14.83
N PRO A 44 0.66 -9.86 14.94
CA PRO A 44 0.03 -9.67 16.24
C PRO A 44 -0.21 -11.00 16.96
N CYS A 45 -0.39 -10.98 18.29
CA CYS A 45 -0.56 -12.18 19.09
C CYS A 45 -1.76 -13.04 18.66
N GLU A 46 -2.84 -12.40 18.19
CA GLU A 46 -4.05 -13.07 17.72
C GLU A 46 -4.03 -13.45 16.22
N PHE A 47 -2.87 -13.33 15.54
CA PHE A 47 -2.79 -13.66 14.13
C PHE A 47 -3.05 -15.14 13.86
N ASP A 48 -4.07 -15.42 13.05
CA ASP A 48 -4.40 -16.76 12.56
C ASP A 48 -4.00 -16.86 11.07
N PRO A 49 -2.85 -17.48 10.76
CA PRO A 49 -2.35 -17.57 9.39
C PRO A 49 -3.28 -18.37 8.47
N SER A 50 -3.87 -19.45 8.99
CA SER A 50 -4.74 -20.32 8.19
C SER A 50 -6.03 -19.59 7.81
N ARG A 51 -6.64 -18.87 8.74
CA ARG A 51 -7.83 -18.05 8.47
C ARG A 51 -7.50 -16.88 7.53
N SER A 52 -6.36 -16.22 7.72
CA SER A 52 -5.93 -15.13 6.85
C SER A 52 -5.77 -15.61 5.40
N GLU A 53 -5.09 -16.75 5.21
CA GLU A 53 -4.91 -17.37 3.90
C GLU A 53 -6.22 -17.80 3.26
N GLU A 54 -7.12 -18.44 4.02
CA GLU A 54 -8.44 -18.83 3.53
C GLU A 54 -9.24 -17.63 3.00
N ASN A 55 -9.25 -16.52 3.74
CA ASN A 55 -9.94 -15.30 3.34
C ASN A 55 -9.31 -14.66 2.10
N ALA A 56 -7.97 -14.61 2.04
CA ALA A 56 -7.26 -14.04 0.89
C ALA A 56 -7.48 -14.88 -0.37
N ARG A 57 -7.52 -16.22 -0.25
CA ARG A 57 -7.85 -17.11 -1.38
C ARG A 57 -9.28 -16.94 -1.87
N LYS A 58 -10.24 -16.69 -0.97
CA LYS A 58 -11.63 -16.35 -1.36
C LYS A 58 -11.67 -15.04 -2.14
N LEU A 59 -10.91 -14.03 -1.72
CA LEU A 59 -10.79 -12.76 -2.45
C LEU A 59 -10.15 -12.96 -3.84
N ASP A 60 -9.03 -13.70 -3.92
CA ASP A 60 -8.37 -14.03 -5.20
C ASP A 60 -9.32 -14.75 -6.17
N ALA A 61 -10.09 -15.72 -5.67
CA ALA A 61 -11.10 -16.41 -6.48
C ALA A 61 -12.19 -15.47 -6.99
N ALA A 62 -12.65 -14.52 -6.16
CA ALA A 62 -13.68 -13.55 -6.55
C ALA A 62 -13.16 -12.55 -7.59
N LEU A 63 -11.92 -12.07 -7.45
CA LEU A 63 -11.24 -11.24 -8.45
C LEU A 63 -11.16 -11.94 -9.81
N LYS A 64 -10.75 -13.21 -9.83
CA LYS A 64 -10.72 -14.02 -11.06
C LYS A 64 -12.10 -14.21 -11.67
N GLN A 65 -13.13 -14.45 -10.85
CA GLN A 65 -14.51 -14.59 -11.31
C GLN A 65 -15.07 -13.29 -11.91
N SER A 66 -14.61 -12.12 -11.46
CA SER A 66 -14.97 -10.84 -12.05
C SER A 66 -14.15 -10.48 -13.29
N GLY A 67 -13.29 -11.39 -13.78
CA GLY A 67 -12.45 -11.18 -14.97
C GLY A 67 -11.15 -10.43 -14.71
N ILE A 68 -10.76 -10.22 -13.44
CA ILE A 68 -9.49 -9.60 -13.08
C ILE A 68 -8.43 -10.70 -13.01
N GLU A 69 -7.41 -10.62 -13.87
CA GLU A 69 -6.31 -11.57 -13.86
C GLU A 69 -5.38 -11.34 -12.66
N THR A 70 -5.22 -12.37 -11.83
CA THR A 70 -4.41 -12.29 -10.61
C THR A 70 -3.47 -13.48 -10.42
N ARG A 71 -2.39 -13.24 -9.67
CA ARG A 71 -1.45 -14.24 -9.15
C ARG A 71 -1.38 -14.13 -7.64
N PHE A 72 -1.61 -15.25 -6.94
CA PHE A 72 -1.57 -15.30 -5.48
C PHE A 72 -0.14 -15.59 -5.01
N GLU A 73 0.32 -14.82 -4.02
CA GLU A 73 1.60 -15.00 -3.32
C GLU A 73 1.31 -15.30 -1.85
N ASP A 74 1.69 -16.51 -1.43
CA ASP A 74 1.56 -16.92 -0.03
C ASP A 74 2.75 -16.45 0.83
N SER A 75 2.74 -16.84 2.10
CA SER A 75 3.74 -16.41 3.09
C SER A 75 5.16 -16.89 2.81
N GLN A 76 5.36 -17.85 1.89
CA GLN A 76 6.72 -18.28 1.53
C GLN A 76 7.46 -17.21 0.74
N TYR A 77 6.73 -16.29 0.09
CA TYR A 77 7.29 -15.22 -0.73
C TYR A 77 7.53 -13.91 0.05
N ASN A 78 6.93 -13.76 1.23
CA ASN A 78 6.89 -12.51 2.00
C ASN A 78 7.44 -12.72 3.41
N GLN A 79 8.76 -12.88 3.52
CA GLN A 79 9.47 -12.96 4.79
C GLN A 79 9.82 -11.56 5.30
N ASP A 80 10.02 -11.41 6.61
CA ASP A 80 10.42 -10.17 7.27
C ASP A 80 9.50 -8.99 6.90
N ALA A 81 8.18 -9.19 6.95
CA ALA A 81 7.20 -8.21 6.51
C ALA A 81 5.98 -8.14 7.42
N SER A 82 5.37 -6.95 7.50
CA SER A 82 4.10 -6.72 8.20
C SER A 82 2.88 -7.25 7.44
N PHE A 83 3.10 -7.92 6.30
CA PHE A 83 2.11 -8.58 5.48
C PHE A 83 2.62 -9.98 5.08
N GLY A 84 1.77 -11.00 5.22
CA GLY A 84 2.13 -12.37 4.84
C GLY A 84 1.61 -12.77 3.47
N LEU A 85 0.59 -12.08 2.94
CA LEU A 85 -0.13 -12.50 1.74
C LEU A 85 -0.27 -11.35 0.76
N ALA A 86 -0.14 -11.69 -0.52
CA ALA A 86 -0.25 -10.71 -1.59
C ALA A 86 -1.02 -11.28 -2.80
N ILE A 87 -1.74 -10.43 -3.51
CA ILE A 87 -2.43 -10.77 -4.76
C ILE A 87 -1.96 -9.79 -5.83
N VAL A 88 -1.14 -10.28 -6.75
CA VAL A 88 -0.61 -9.50 -7.87
C VAL A 88 -1.67 -9.36 -8.95
N LEU A 89 -1.95 -8.12 -9.36
CA LEU A 89 -2.83 -7.77 -10.47
C LEU A 89 -2.05 -7.86 -11.79
N VAL A 90 -2.17 -8.99 -12.48
CA VAL A 90 -1.34 -9.34 -13.64
C VAL A 90 -1.59 -8.42 -14.84
N SER A 91 -2.84 -7.98 -15.01
CA SER A 91 -3.25 -7.06 -16.07
C SER A 91 -2.62 -5.66 -15.97
N ALA A 92 -1.99 -5.33 -14.84
CA ALA A 92 -1.35 -4.04 -14.56
C ALA A 92 0.19 -4.10 -14.52
N VAL A 93 0.80 -5.18 -15.02
CA VAL A 93 2.28 -5.31 -15.01
C VAL A 93 2.89 -4.40 -16.08
N ARG A 94 3.66 -3.40 -15.63
CA ARG A 94 4.45 -2.54 -16.50
C ARG A 94 5.93 -2.93 -16.44
N LYS A 95 6.54 -3.11 -17.62
CA LYS A 95 8.00 -3.20 -17.75
C LYS A 95 8.57 -1.81 -18.00
N THR A 96 9.41 -1.32 -17.10
CA THR A 96 10.12 -0.05 -17.24
C THR A 96 11.61 -0.33 -17.28
N GLY A 97 12.18 -0.44 -18.48
CA GLY A 97 13.57 -0.89 -18.66
C GLY A 97 13.74 -2.36 -18.22
N THR A 98 14.61 -2.60 -17.25
CA THR A 98 14.83 -3.92 -16.62
C THR A 98 13.93 -4.18 -15.41
N ALA A 99 13.21 -3.17 -14.92
CA ALA A 99 12.34 -3.31 -13.76
C ALA A 99 10.94 -3.79 -14.16
N VAL A 100 10.40 -4.72 -13.38
CA VAL A 100 9.01 -5.14 -13.44
C VAL A 100 8.31 -4.53 -12.24
N VAL A 101 7.32 -3.67 -12.48
CA VAL A 101 6.51 -3.09 -11.40
C VAL A 101 5.19 -3.88 -11.36
N GLU A 102 4.99 -4.63 -10.29
CA GLU A 102 3.77 -5.40 -10.05
C GLU A 102 2.84 -4.60 -9.13
N ARG A 103 1.57 -4.50 -9.52
CA ARG A 103 0.51 -3.88 -8.71
C ARG A 103 -0.04 -4.99 -7.85
N THR A 104 -0.07 -4.77 -6.55
CA THR A 104 -0.29 -5.86 -5.61
C THR A 104 -1.27 -5.41 -4.55
N ILE A 105 -2.31 -6.21 -4.34
CA ILE A 105 -3.12 -6.14 -3.14
C ILE A 105 -2.29 -6.76 -2.02
N ARG A 106 -1.90 -5.97 -1.02
CA ARG A 106 -1.23 -6.46 0.19
C ARG A 106 -2.24 -6.62 1.31
N ILE A 107 -2.22 -7.78 1.95
CA ILE A 107 -3.09 -8.11 3.09
C ILE A 107 -2.25 -7.99 4.36
N SER A 108 -2.59 -7.05 5.23
CA SER A 108 -1.87 -6.86 6.49
C SER A 108 -1.99 -8.10 7.39
N ASN A 109 -0.95 -8.40 8.15
CA ASN A 109 -1.05 -9.35 9.26
C ASN A 109 -1.83 -8.75 10.44
N PHE A 110 -1.98 -7.43 10.47
CA PHE A 110 -2.65 -6.68 11.52
C PHE A 110 -4.05 -6.28 11.05
N GLY A 111 -5.07 -6.80 11.73
CA GLY A 111 -6.46 -6.56 11.36
C GLY A 111 -6.84 -7.11 9.98
N ASN A 112 -8.13 -7.08 9.66
CA ASN A 112 -8.60 -7.42 8.32
C ASN A 112 -8.41 -6.20 7.40
N MET A 113 -7.18 -5.83 7.09
CA MET A 113 -6.87 -4.64 6.29
C MET A 113 -6.16 -5.01 5.00
N ALA A 114 -6.44 -4.27 3.94
CA ALA A 114 -5.83 -4.45 2.63
C ALA A 114 -5.48 -3.10 1.99
N SER A 115 -4.43 -3.09 1.19
CA SER A 115 -4.05 -1.93 0.38
C SER A 115 -3.59 -2.38 -1.01
N VAL A 116 -3.51 -1.44 -1.96
CA VAL A 116 -3.07 -1.71 -3.33
C VAL A 116 -1.87 -0.82 -3.62
N THR A 117 -0.74 -1.43 -4.01
CA THR A 117 0.45 -0.71 -4.45
C THR A 117 0.25 -0.11 -5.83
N PHE A 118 0.81 1.08 -6.07
CA PHE A 118 0.74 1.80 -7.35
C PHE A 118 -0.70 1.92 -7.89
N ALA A 119 -1.64 2.25 -7.00
CA ALA A 119 -3.08 2.31 -7.30
C ALA A 119 -3.43 3.32 -8.42
N ASP A 120 -2.63 4.38 -8.56
CA ASP A 120 -2.73 5.38 -9.63
C ASP A 120 -2.38 4.82 -11.01
N GLU A 121 -1.69 3.69 -11.08
CA GLU A 121 -1.35 2.99 -12.32
C GLU A 121 -2.31 1.83 -12.64
N VAL A 122 -3.34 1.58 -11.81
CA VAL A 122 -4.41 0.60 -12.07
C VAL A 122 -5.55 1.30 -12.81
N PRO A 123 -6.10 0.73 -13.91
CA PRO A 123 -7.27 1.31 -14.57
C PRO A 123 -8.41 1.53 -13.58
N GLU A 124 -9.06 2.70 -13.61
CA GLU A 124 -10.04 3.12 -12.60
C GLU A 124 -11.16 2.08 -12.41
N GLU A 125 -11.70 1.53 -13.49
CA GLU A 125 -12.73 0.49 -13.43
C GLU A 125 -12.26 -0.77 -12.69
N VAL A 126 -11.03 -1.22 -12.97
CA VAL A 126 -10.40 -2.37 -12.29
C VAL A 126 -10.17 -2.05 -10.82
N MET A 127 -9.73 -0.82 -10.51
CA MET A 127 -9.49 -0.38 -9.15
C MET A 127 -10.79 -0.34 -8.33
N GLN A 128 -11.87 0.22 -8.87
CA GLN A 128 -13.18 0.27 -8.21
C GLN A 128 -13.74 -1.14 -7.96
N ALA A 129 -13.65 -2.02 -8.95
CA ALA A 129 -14.05 -3.43 -8.80
C ALA A 129 -13.21 -4.13 -7.72
N THR A 130 -11.89 -3.90 -7.72
CA THR A 130 -10.96 -4.46 -6.74
C THR A 130 -11.30 -4.00 -5.32
N ILE A 131 -11.47 -2.69 -5.10
CA ILE A 131 -11.85 -2.14 -3.79
C ILE A 131 -13.19 -2.72 -3.33
N SER A 132 -14.18 -2.78 -4.22
CA SER A 132 -15.50 -3.36 -3.89
C SER A 132 -15.37 -4.81 -3.42
N LEU A 133 -14.57 -5.63 -4.12
CA LEU A 133 -14.36 -7.03 -3.76
C LEU A 133 -13.56 -7.18 -2.46
N ILE A 134 -12.53 -6.36 -2.24
CA ILE A 134 -11.81 -6.30 -0.96
C ILE A 134 -12.80 -6.08 0.20
N CYS A 135 -13.66 -5.06 0.09
CA CYS A 135 -14.65 -4.72 1.11
C CYS A 135 -15.71 -5.83 1.29
N GLN A 136 -16.21 -6.43 0.21
CA GLN A 136 -17.19 -7.52 0.28
C GLN A 136 -16.63 -8.77 0.98
N HIS A 137 -15.32 -8.99 0.90
CA HIS A 137 -14.62 -10.09 1.57
C HIS A 137 -14.18 -9.76 3.00
N GLY A 138 -14.68 -8.66 3.57
CA GLY A 138 -14.50 -8.33 4.98
C GLY A 138 -13.20 -7.60 5.32
N TYR A 139 -12.44 -7.18 4.30
CA TYR A 139 -11.26 -6.35 4.49
C TYR A 139 -11.64 -4.86 4.48
N ILE A 140 -10.90 -4.07 5.24
CA ILE A 140 -10.92 -2.61 5.16
C ILE A 140 -9.86 -2.20 4.15
N TYR A 141 -10.31 -1.61 3.03
CA TYR A 141 -9.38 -1.01 2.08
C TYR A 141 -8.82 0.31 2.63
N ILE A 142 -7.50 0.43 2.65
CA ILE A 142 -6.80 1.66 3.05
C ILE A 142 -5.88 2.10 1.90
N PRO A 143 -6.07 3.30 1.32
CA PRO A 143 -5.17 3.82 0.31
C PRO A 143 -3.73 3.95 0.84
N MET A 144 -2.75 3.43 0.11
CA MET A 144 -1.33 3.53 0.47
C MET A 144 -0.92 4.98 0.76
N VAL A 145 -1.40 5.92 -0.05
CA VAL A 145 -1.09 7.34 0.11
C VAL A 145 -1.43 7.85 1.51
N ASP A 146 -2.48 7.35 2.16
CA ASP A 146 -2.91 7.79 3.48
C ASP A 146 -2.07 7.21 4.62
N LEU A 147 -1.22 6.23 4.30
CA LEU A 147 -0.27 5.58 5.20
C LEU A 147 1.16 6.09 5.02
N ASP A 148 1.42 6.87 3.96
CA ASP A 148 2.70 7.51 3.68
C ASP A 148 2.90 8.79 4.53
N VAL A 149 2.82 8.61 5.84
CA VAL A 149 3.05 9.64 6.86
C VAL A 149 3.87 9.03 7.99
N PRO A 150 4.64 9.84 8.75
CA PRO A 150 5.50 9.34 9.82
C PRO A 150 4.72 8.48 10.82
N TYR A 151 5.32 7.36 11.23
CA TYR A 151 4.73 6.47 12.22
C TYR A 151 4.81 7.08 13.62
N ASP A 152 3.66 7.21 14.28
CA ASP A 152 3.50 7.74 15.64
C ASP A 152 2.71 6.78 16.55
N GLY A 153 2.76 5.47 16.25
CA GLY A 153 2.03 4.41 16.95
C GLY A 153 2.71 3.86 18.20
N LEU A 154 2.30 2.67 18.63
CA LEU A 154 2.70 2.07 19.92
C LEU A 154 4.18 1.67 20.01
N ASN A 155 4.83 1.47 18.86
CA ASN A 155 6.25 1.17 18.78
C ASN A 155 7.10 2.42 18.54
N ALA A 156 6.51 3.63 18.56
CA ALA A 156 7.26 4.86 18.36
C ALA A 156 8.12 5.24 19.59
N PRO A 157 9.28 5.89 19.40
CA PRO A 157 9.96 6.07 18.12
C PRO A 157 10.54 4.74 17.63
N SER A 158 10.39 4.44 16.34
CA SER A 158 10.97 3.24 15.72
C SER A 158 11.68 3.62 14.43
N GLU A 159 12.94 3.25 14.30
CA GLU A 159 13.67 3.33 13.03
C GLU A 159 13.20 2.24 12.04
N VAL A 160 12.62 1.15 12.56
CA VAL A 160 12.10 0.03 11.76
C VAL A 160 10.81 0.41 11.03
N PHE A 161 10.02 1.32 11.61
CA PHE A 161 8.75 1.78 11.04
C PHE A 161 8.83 3.27 10.71
N PRO A 162 9.43 3.67 9.58
CA PRO A 162 9.50 5.08 9.21
C PRO A 162 8.12 5.68 8.92
N THR A 163 7.17 4.86 8.44
CA THR A 163 5.79 5.27 8.13
C THR A 163 4.78 4.23 8.58
N TRP A 164 3.51 4.64 8.67
CA TRP A 164 2.39 3.72 8.91
C TRP A 164 2.27 2.66 7.80
N TRP A 165 2.70 2.96 6.57
CA TRP A 165 2.76 1.99 5.49
C TRP A 165 3.68 0.81 5.83
N VAL A 166 4.91 1.09 6.27
CA VAL A 166 5.88 0.04 6.64
C VAL A 166 5.35 -0.80 7.80
N ARG A 167 4.74 -0.15 8.80
CA ARG A 167 4.19 -0.82 9.97
C ARG A 167 3.12 -1.87 9.64
N PHE A 168 2.33 -1.68 8.58
CA PHE A 168 1.16 -2.52 8.31
C PHE A 168 1.23 -3.30 6.99
N PHE A 169 2.03 -2.88 6.02
CA PHE A 169 1.94 -3.38 4.66
C PHE A 169 3.29 -3.51 3.94
N ASP A 170 4.44 -3.32 4.58
CA ASP A 170 5.74 -3.40 3.91
C ASP A 170 6.74 -4.33 4.60
N TRP A 171 7.85 -4.56 3.92
CA TRP A 171 9.01 -5.26 4.47
C TRP A 171 9.70 -4.45 5.56
N LEU A 172 10.22 -5.18 6.55
CA LEU A 172 11.01 -4.69 7.66
C LEU A 172 12.49 -4.88 7.29
N TRP A 173 13.13 -3.78 6.93
CA TRP A 173 14.50 -3.69 6.44
C TRP A 173 15.30 -2.66 7.21
#